data_AF-A0A1N7SQ06-F1
#
_entry.id   AF-A0A1N7SQ06-F1
#
_cell.length_a   1.000
_cell.length_b   1.000
_cell.length_c   1.000
_cell.angle_alpha   90.00
_cell.angle_beta   90.00
_cell.angle_gamma   90.00
#
_symmetry.space_group_name_H-M   'P 1'
#
loop_
_entity.id
_entity.type
_entity.pdbx_description
1 polymer ?
#
loop_
_entity_poly.entity_id
_entity_poly.type
_entity_poly.pdbx_seq_one_letter_code
_entity_poly.pdbx_strand_id
1 'polypeptide(L)'
;MDVLSDAGHDAVYLPCGASAAMIFAPCKDGNSHNEIESARGSSGSGLQRAVAGDAERRAEGREGQRMKILIARMNHETNTFSPVATPLAAFGRNGPSFGEDAFNDNKGMQTAMAAFIDAAEREHAEIVTPVSASANPSGPVEAAAYDAICNAIVAAAAGCDAVMLDLHGAMVAENSSDGEGDLLERVRALLPDAPIAVALDLHGNVTQKMIDNADVIVSFKTYPHVDMYETGAHAARLMFELIHGNAKPVIAWRQPPLLTHTLRSATAEGAMKRAVDAARAAEANGTLAVSVLPGFSLADIDAPCISVVVVGNGERAEAEAVAERIARQIWDEREDFVYRSAPLAESVAQAALLARGADKPVLLLDHGDNCMSGGTCDTMDLLEEALKQKLEGIVSGPLCDPQAVAALMAAGVGSTVTVTIGNKLASDVLTPRPPMAVTGVVRALTDGEYVISGPTYTGQRAFMGRTAVLDTGTVKLVITEHTHEPWDLGVFESVGIDPRRARFLLLKSRMYCRPVFVPIAAALVECDSRGVTSSDYGLFAFKHVKRPVYPLDRQTKWTSTN
;
A
#
# COMPACT_ATOMS: atom_id res chain seq x y z
N MET A 1 -41.49 -36.96 17.06
CA MET A 1 -40.33 -37.83 16.88
C MET A 1 -39.28 -36.99 16.19
N ASP A 2 -38.19 -36.79 16.91
CA ASP A 2 -36.84 -36.37 16.54
C ASP A 2 -36.67 -35.19 15.58
N VAL A 3 -36.24 -34.07 16.16
CA VAL A 3 -35.40 -33.08 15.48
C VAL A 3 -33.96 -33.40 15.86
N LEU A 4 -33.19 -33.87 14.88
CA LEU A 4 -31.73 -33.91 14.92
C LEU A 4 -31.21 -32.75 14.06
N SER A 5 -30.37 -31.95 14.69
CA SER A 5 -29.64 -30.82 14.11
C SER A 5 -28.50 -31.30 13.22
N ASP A 6 -28.33 -30.67 12.06
CA ASP A 6 -26.98 -30.40 11.56
C ASP A 6 -27.01 -29.18 10.62
N ALA A 7 -26.43 -28.08 11.08
CA ALA A 7 -26.26 -26.86 10.31
C ALA A 7 -24.84 -26.85 9.74
N GLY A 8 -24.68 -27.40 8.54
CA GLY A 8 -23.62 -27.00 7.62
C GLY A 8 -24.11 -25.80 6.81
N HIS A 9 -23.47 -24.65 6.94
CA HIS A 9 -23.74 -23.49 6.09
C HIS A 9 -22.47 -23.10 5.33
N ASP A 10 -22.40 -23.57 4.08
CA ASP A 10 -21.77 -22.83 2.99
C ASP A 10 -22.69 -21.65 2.64
N ALA A 11 -22.20 -20.43 2.81
CA ALA A 11 -22.93 -19.22 2.44
C ALA A 11 -22.57 -18.81 1.00
N VAL A 12 -23.51 -19.06 0.08
CA VAL A 12 -23.53 -18.45 -1.26
C VAL A 12 -24.19 -17.08 -1.17
N TYR A 13 -23.51 -16.08 -1.72
CA TYR A 13 -23.90 -14.67 -1.78
C TYR A 13 -25.10 -14.46 -2.72
N LEU A 14 -26.16 -13.78 -2.26
CA LEU A 14 -27.21 -13.20 -3.10
C LEU A 14 -27.47 -11.74 -2.69
N PRO A 15 -27.43 -10.77 -3.61
CA PRO A 15 -27.68 -9.36 -3.31
C PRO A 15 -29.14 -8.99 -3.62
N CYS A 16 -29.86 -8.39 -2.66
CA CYS A 16 -30.90 -7.40 -2.99
C CYS A 16 -31.36 -6.64 -1.73
N GLY A 17 -31.51 -5.33 -1.86
CA GLY A 17 -31.91 -4.42 -0.80
C GLY A 17 -33.37 -4.57 -0.38
N ALA A 18 -33.57 -4.60 0.93
CA ALA A 18 -34.69 -4.01 1.66
C ALA A 18 -34.34 -4.00 3.15
N SER A 19 -34.69 -2.93 3.86
CA SER A 19 -34.46 -2.75 5.29
C SER A 19 -35.21 -3.80 6.11
N ALA A 20 -34.50 -4.69 6.79
CA ALA A 20 -35.09 -5.51 7.85
C ALA A 20 -35.05 -4.73 9.16
N ALA A 21 -36.16 -4.09 9.53
CA ALA A 21 -36.35 -3.53 10.86
C ALA A 21 -36.52 -4.67 11.87
N MET A 22 -35.64 -4.76 12.87
CA MET A 22 -35.88 -5.59 14.06
C MET A 22 -36.91 -4.89 14.95
N ILE A 23 -38.07 -5.52 15.14
CA ILE A 23 -39.07 -5.12 16.13
C ILE A 23 -38.76 -5.87 17.42
N PHE A 24 -38.33 -5.15 18.46
CA PHE A 24 -38.29 -5.70 19.82
C PHE A 24 -39.69 -5.64 20.43
N ALA A 25 -40.27 -6.81 20.72
CA ALA A 25 -41.42 -6.92 21.61
C ALA A 25 -40.90 -7.08 23.06
N PRO A 26 -41.16 -6.13 23.98
CA PRO A 26 -40.76 -6.28 25.36
C PRO A 26 -41.63 -7.34 26.05
N CYS A 27 -40.99 -8.30 26.73
CA CYS A 27 -41.69 -9.19 27.63
C CYS A 27 -42.22 -8.42 28.83
N LYS A 28 -43.51 -8.60 29.11
CA LYS A 28 -44.19 -8.11 30.31
C LYS A 28 -43.52 -8.77 31.54
N ASP A 29 -43.08 -7.94 32.48
CA ASP A 29 -42.60 -8.31 33.83
C ASP A 29 -41.15 -8.86 33.95
N GLY A 30 -40.22 -8.34 33.13
CA GLY A 30 -38.77 -8.61 33.14
C GLY A 30 -38.16 -9.28 34.38
N ASN A 31 -37.77 -10.56 34.22
CA ASN A 31 -36.76 -11.30 34.98
C ASN A 31 -36.43 -12.62 34.28
N SER A 32 -35.15 -12.91 34.04
CA SER A 32 -34.66 -14.23 33.60
C SER A 32 -33.61 -14.73 34.58
N HIS A 33 -33.84 -15.92 35.14
CA HIS A 33 -33.11 -16.53 36.25
C HIS A 33 -31.87 -17.32 35.79
N ASN A 34 -30.80 -17.33 36.60
CA ASN A 34 -30.23 -18.55 37.18
C ASN A 34 -29.19 -18.22 38.28
N GLU A 35 -29.29 -18.95 39.39
CA GLU A 35 -28.63 -18.74 40.69
C GLU A 35 -27.21 -19.37 40.78
N ILE A 36 -26.24 -18.69 41.40
CA ILE A 36 -25.54 -18.96 42.67
C ILE A 36 -25.24 -20.44 43.01
N GLU A 37 -23.94 -20.77 43.07
CA GLU A 37 -23.37 -21.58 44.17
C GLU A 37 -21.99 -21.02 44.58
N SER A 38 -21.75 -21.01 45.89
CA SER A 38 -20.59 -20.45 46.58
C SER A 38 -19.97 -21.54 47.45
N ALA A 39 -18.64 -21.68 47.45
CA ALA A 39 -17.92 -22.51 48.42
C ALA A 39 -16.74 -21.72 49.00
N ARG A 40 -16.81 -21.44 50.31
CA ARG A 40 -15.70 -20.91 51.13
C ARG A 40 -15.04 -22.05 51.90
N GLY A 41 -13.71 -22.06 51.92
CA GLY A 41 -12.88 -22.86 52.84
C GLY A 41 -11.82 -21.96 53.49
N SER A 42 -11.63 -22.11 54.80
CA SER A 42 -10.92 -21.18 55.68
C SER A 42 -9.52 -21.67 56.14
N SER A 43 -8.66 -20.68 56.44
CA SER A 43 -7.55 -20.62 57.42
C SER A 43 -6.13 -21.09 57.06
N GLY A 44 -5.15 -20.16 57.23
CA GLY A 44 -3.70 -20.45 57.23
C GLY A 44 -2.75 -19.24 57.10
N SER A 45 -2.46 -18.55 58.21
CA SER A 45 -1.22 -17.80 58.57
C SER A 45 -0.55 -16.80 57.59
N GLY A 46 -0.82 -15.50 57.79
CA GLY A 46 0.13 -14.57 58.43
C GLY A 46 1.60 -14.49 58.00
N LEU A 47 1.92 -14.22 56.73
CA LEU A 47 3.20 -13.58 56.32
C LEU A 47 3.16 -12.99 54.89
N GLN A 48 2.08 -12.28 54.52
CA GLN A 48 1.93 -11.68 53.17
C GLN A 48 1.52 -10.20 53.17
N ARG A 49 1.41 -9.55 54.34
CA ARG A 49 0.85 -8.19 54.45
C ARG A 49 1.78 -7.03 54.09
N ALA A 50 3.07 -7.28 53.84
CA ALA A 50 4.02 -6.21 53.50
C ALA A 50 4.29 -6.07 51.99
N VAL A 51 4.04 -7.11 51.19
CA VAL A 51 4.24 -7.10 49.73
C VAL A 51 2.93 -6.82 48.98
N ALA A 52 1.78 -7.17 49.58
CA ALA A 52 0.46 -6.83 49.05
C ALA A 52 0.19 -5.31 49.06
N GLY A 53 0.70 -4.57 50.04
CA GLY A 53 0.40 -3.13 50.20
C GLY A 53 1.05 -2.19 49.18
N ASP A 54 2.06 -2.64 48.42
CA ASP A 54 2.65 -1.88 47.30
C ASP A 54 2.06 -2.28 45.95
N ALA A 55 1.59 -3.53 45.81
CA ALA A 55 0.83 -3.98 44.65
C ALA A 55 -0.61 -3.45 44.68
N GLU A 56 -1.26 -3.44 45.84
CA GLU A 56 -2.58 -2.82 46.07
C GLU A 56 -2.50 -1.30 45.90
N ARG A 57 -1.43 -0.61 46.34
CA ARG A 57 -1.26 0.84 46.05
C ARG A 57 -1.01 1.17 44.58
N ARG A 58 -0.41 0.26 43.80
CA ARG A 58 -0.28 0.40 42.33
C ARG A 58 -1.57 0.03 41.59
N ALA A 59 -2.41 -0.84 42.16
CA ALA A 59 -3.70 -1.21 41.61
C ALA A 59 -4.81 -0.19 41.95
N GLU A 60 -4.85 0.33 43.18
CA GLU A 60 -5.81 1.35 43.66
C GLU A 60 -5.58 2.72 43.01
N GLY A 61 -4.40 2.99 42.43
CA GLY A 61 -4.12 4.20 41.66
C GLY A 61 -4.56 4.15 40.19
N ARG A 62 -5.03 2.99 39.70
CA ARG A 62 -5.45 2.75 38.30
C ARG A 62 -6.92 2.38 38.17
N GLU A 63 -7.69 2.32 39.26
CA GLU A 63 -9.15 2.20 39.20
C GLU A 63 -9.77 3.55 38.81
N GLY A 64 -9.85 3.78 37.49
CA GLY A 64 -10.62 4.90 36.93
C GLY A 64 -10.04 5.55 35.68
N GLN A 65 -8.79 5.23 35.29
CA GLN A 65 -8.20 5.82 34.08
C GLN A 65 -8.24 4.82 32.92
N ARG A 66 -9.06 5.17 31.93
CA ARG A 66 -9.20 4.46 30.65
C ARG A 66 -7.85 4.45 29.93
N MET A 67 -7.39 3.29 29.47
CA MET A 67 -6.13 3.15 28.72
C MET A 67 -6.13 4.10 27.52
N LYS A 68 -5.06 4.86 27.33
CA LYS A 68 -4.96 5.86 26.27
C LYS A 68 -4.05 5.37 25.15
N ILE A 69 -4.56 5.31 23.92
CA ILE A 69 -3.85 4.75 22.77
C ILE A 69 -3.75 5.79 21.67
N LEU A 70 -2.52 6.04 21.21
CA LEU A 70 -2.27 6.82 20.01
C LEU A 70 -2.45 5.93 18.77
N ILE A 71 -3.24 6.41 17.81
CA ILE A 71 -3.46 5.75 16.52
C ILE A 71 -3.20 6.77 15.41
N ALA A 72 -2.23 6.54 14.55
CA ALA A 72 -1.94 7.46 13.44
C ALA A 72 -1.62 6.71 12.15
N ARG A 73 -1.79 7.41 11.03
CA ARG A 73 -1.40 6.91 9.70
C ARG A 73 -0.45 7.86 8.99
N MET A 74 0.62 7.31 8.43
CA MET A 74 1.59 8.02 7.59
C MET A 74 2.05 7.10 6.46
N ASN A 75 1.37 7.19 5.31
CA ASN A 75 1.61 6.30 4.18
C ASN A 75 2.11 7.07 2.95
N HIS A 76 3.34 6.77 2.53
CA HIS A 76 3.92 7.19 1.26
C HIS A 76 5.00 6.19 0.84
N GLU A 77 4.99 5.81 -0.44
CA GLU A 77 6.08 5.05 -1.05
C GLU A 77 6.98 6.03 -1.80
N THR A 78 8.24 6.14 -1.40
CA THR A 78 9.14 7.07 -2.07
C THR A 78 9.94 6.40 -3.19
N ASN A 79 9.78 6.93 -4.40
CA ASN A 79 10.71 6.74 -5.49
C ASN A 79 11.73 7.89 -5.50
N THR A 80 12.95 7.63 -5.02
CA THR A 80 13.99 8.67 -4.94
C THR A 80 14.45 9.18 -6.31
N PHE A 81 14.08 8.49 -7.39
CA PHE A 81 14.36 8.90 -8.77
C PHE A 81 13.20 9.67 -9.41
N SER A 82 12.04 9.72 -8.75
CA SER A 82 10.88 10.44 -9.24
C SER A 82 11.03 11.95 -9.09
N PRO A 83 10.72 12.74 -10.14
CA PRO A 83 10.63 14.19 -10.04
C PRO A 83 9.27 14.69 -9.54
N VAL A 84 8.32 13.81 -9.26
CA VAL A 84 7.00 14.20 -8.77
C VAL A 84 7.13 14.69 -7.33
N ALA A 85 6.88 15.98 -7.10
CA ALA A 85 7.02 16.57 -5.77
C ALA A 85 6.01 16.00 -4.76
N THR A 86 6.43 15.93 -3.50
CA THR A 86 5.63 15.40 -2.40
C THR A 86 5.50 16.44 -1.26
N PRO A 87 4.82 17.58 -1.50
CA PRO A 87 4.51 18.56 -0.48
C PRO A 87 3.47 18.05 0.50
N LEU A 88 3.23 18.77 1.59
CA LEU A 88 2.20 18.42 2.57
C LEU A 88 0.80 18.29 1.93
N ALA A 89 0.53 19.10 0.90
CA ALA A 89 -0.73 19.06 0.15
C ALA A 89 -0.93 17.75 -0.66
N ALA A 90 0.11 16.93 -0.84
CA ALA A 90 -0.01 15.63 -1.52
C ALA A 90 -0.67 14.55 -0.63
N PHE A 91 -0.70 14.74 0.69
CA PHE A 91 -1.19 13.74 1.65
C PHE A 91 -2.72 13.75 1.82
N GLY A 92 -3.46 13.69 0.71
CA GLY A 92 -4.92 13.77 0.66
C GLY A 92 -5.42 14.94 -0.16
N ARG A 93 -6.73 14.99 -0.43
CA ARG A 93 -7.32 16.00 -1.34
C ARG A 93 -7.03 17.45 -0.93
N ASN A 94 -7.00 17.71 0.38
CA ASN A 94 -6.78 19.03 0.96
C ASN A 94 -5.55 19.04 1.89
N GLY A 95 -4.59 18.12 1.66
CA GLY A 95 -3.59 17.74 2.66
C GLY A 95 -4.11 16.70 3.66
N PRO A 96 -3.32 16.39 4.70
CA PRO A 96 -3.67 15.36 5.68
C PRO A 96 -4.78 15.81 6.62
N SER A 97 -5.54 14.84 7.11
CA SER A 97 -6.57 15.07 8.13
C SER A 97 -5.94 15.05 9.52
N PHE A 98 -6.38 15.94 10.42
CA PHE A 98 -5.84 16.06 11.78
C PHE A 98 -6.94 15.89 12.84
N GLY A 99 -6.55 15.40 14.02
CA GLY A 99 -7.44 15.29 15.18
C GLY A 99 -8.71 14.47 14.92
N GLU A 100 -9.87 15.06 15.16
CA GLU A 100 -11.17 14.39 14.99
C GLU A 100 -11.46 14.02 13.53
N ASP A 101 -11.02 14.83 12.56
CA ASP A 101 -11.17 14.50 11.14
C ASP A 101 -10.35 13.26 10.78
N ALA A 102 -9.15 13.10 11.35
CA ALA A 102 -8.34 11.89 11.16
C ALA A 102 -9.06 10.63 11.68
N PHE A 103 -9.83 10.73 12.76
CA PHE A 103 -10.67 9.63 13.24
C PHE A 103 -11.83 9.36 12.28
N ASN A 104 -12.61 10.39 11.97
CA ASN A 104 -13.84 10.28 11.17
C ASN A 104 -13.56 9.76 9.76
N ASP A 105 -12.46 10.18 9.13
CA ASP A 105 -12.09 9.76 7.78
C ASP A 105 -11.63 8.29 7.71
N ASN A 106 -11.26 7.68 8.83
CA ASN A 106 -10.78 6.29 8.88
C ASN A 106 -11.78 5.32 9.49
N LYS A 107 -12.74 5.80 10.29
CA LYS A 107 -13.75 4.92 10.89
C LYS A 107 -14.59 4.22 9.83
N GLY A 108 -14.67 2.88 9.90
CA GLY A 108 -15.42 2.06 8.95
C GLY A 108 -14.75 1.87 7.58
N MET A 109 -13.50 2.32 7.41
CA MET A 109 -12.70 2.08 6.21
C MET A 109 -12.03 0.70 6.24
N GLN A 110 -11.45 0.29 5.12
CA GLN A 110 -10.72 -0.98 4.96
C GLN A 110 -9.19 -0.74 5.03
N THR A 111 -8.71 -0.12 6.10
CA THR A 111 -7.30 0.22 6.32
C THR A 111 -6.79 -0.31 7.66
N ALA A 112 -5.47 -0.34 7.87
CA ALA A 112 -4.91 -0.76 9.15
C ALA A 112 -5.27 0.21 10.28
N MET A 113 -5.27 1.52 10.01
CA MET A 113 -5.75 2.53 10.96
C MET A 113 -7.20 2.29 11.40
N ALA A 114 -8.09 1.88 10.48
CA ALA A 114 -9.47 1.55 10.82
C ALA A 114 -9.56 0.33 11.76
N ALA A 115 -8.77 -0.71 11.49
CA ALA A 115 -8.71 -1.89 12.35
C ALA A 115 -8.15 -1.58 13.74
N PHE A 116 -7.18 -0.65 13.85
CA PHE A 116 -6.68 -0.15 15.13
C PHE A 116 -7.77 0.57 15.93
N ILE A 117 -8.55 1.44 15.27
CA ILE A 117 -9.67 2.14 15.90
C ILE A 117 -10.70 1.12 16.43
N ASP A 118 -11.10 0.14 15.62
CA ASP A 118 -12.06 -0.89 16.00
C ASP A 118 -11.55 -1.78 17.15
N ALA A 119 -10.25 -2.03 17.20
CA ALA A 119 -9.63 -2.77 18.29
C ALA A 119 -9.58 -1.97 19.60
N ALA A 120 -9.18 -0.71 19.54
CA ALA A 120 -9.14 0.16 20.71
C ALA A 120 -10.55 0.42 21.29
N GLU A 121 -11.59 0.53 20.46
CA GLU A 121 -12.97 0.66 20.93
C GLU A 121 -13.47 -0.59 21.66
N ARG A 122 -13.13 -1.79 21.17
CA ARG A 122 -13.48 -3.06 21.84
C ARG A 122 -12.84 -3.19 23.22
N GLU A 123 -11.67 -2.60 23.40
CA GLU A 123 -10.95 -2.53 24.68
C GLU A 123 -11.39 -1.32 25.53
N HIS A 124 -12.40 -0.58 25.07
CA HIS A 124 -12.86 0.65 25.70
C HIS A 124 -11.72 1.65 25.97
N ALA A 125 -10.69 1.72 25.12
CA ALA A 125 -9.53 2.62 25.27
C ALA A 125 -9.85 4.05 24.81
N GLU A 126 -9.27 5.07 25.45
CA GLU A 126 -9.28 6.47 24.98
C GLU A 126 -8.41 6.54 23.72
N ILE A 127 -8.97 6.99 22.60
CA ILE A 127 -8.29 7.01 21.30
C ILE A 127 -7.80 8.43 21.00
N VAL A 128 -6.54 8.56 20.60
CA VAL A 128 -5.93 9.80 20.12
C VAL A 128 -5.47 9.61 18.69
N THR A 129 -6.09 10.33 17.75
CA THR A 129 -5.76 10.30 16.32
C THR A 129 -5.18 11.63 15.85
N PRO A 130 -3.87 11.88 16.02
CA PRO A 130 -3.31 13.20 15.72
C PRO A 130 -3.35 13.52 14.23
N VAL A 131 -3.12 12.52 13.37
CA VAL A 131 -3.02 12.71 11.92
C VAL A 131 -3.33 11.42 11.17
N SER A 132 -3.98 11.58 10.01
CA SER A 132 -4.06 10.56 8.97
C SER A 132 -3.54 11.18 7.67
N ALA A 133 -2.35 10.75 7.26
CA ALA A 133 -1.66 11.23 6.08
C ALA A 133 -1.42 10.07 5.11
N SER A 134 -1.91 10.20 3.88
CA SER A 134 -1.63 9.23 2.81
C SER A 134 -1.48 9.96 1.49
N ALA A 135 -0.39 9.69 0.78
CA ALA A 135 -0.09 10.25 -0.53
C ALA A 135 0.18 9.11 -1.54
N ASN A 136 -0.12 9.37 -2.82
CA ASN A 136 0.31 8.47 -3.89
C ASN A 136 1.85 8.40 -3.92
N PRO A 137 2.44 7.28 -4.39
CA PRO A 137 3.88 7.17 -4.57
C PRO A 137 4.43 8.30 -5.44
N SER A 138 5.57 8.88 -5.06
CA SER A 138 6.21 10.03 -5.72
C SER A 138 7.65 10.22 -5.23
N GLY A 139 8.27 11.37 -5.54
CA GLY A 139 9.61 11.73 -5.08
C GLY A 139 9.72 11.87 -3.57
N PRO A 140 10.93 12.14 -3.05
CA PRO A 140 11.14 12.34 -1.61
C PRO A 140 10.14 13.32 -0.99
N VAL A 141 9.65 12.99 0.19
CA VAL A 141 8.77 13.86 0.97
C VAL A 141 9.50 15.14 1.30
N GLU A 142 8.89 16.30 1.01
CA GLU A 142 9.48 17.59 1.38
C GLU A 142 9.75 17.63 2.89
N ALA A 143 10.91 18.13 3.31
CA ALA A 143 11.31 18.10 4.72
C ALA A 143 10.26 18.73 5.65
N ALA A 144 9.64 19.84 5.21
CA ALA A 144 8.60 20.52 5.97
C ALA A 144 7.31 19.70 6.11
N ALA A 145 6.96 18.89 5.10
CA ALA A 145 5.81 18.01 5.13
C ALA A 145 6.03 16.83 6.09
N TYR A 146 7.21 16.20 5.98
CA TYR A 146 7.63 15.13 6.88
C TYR A 146 7.68 15.60 8.34
N ASP A 147 8.34 16.73 8.60
CA ASP A 147 8.42 17.31 9.94
C ASP A 147 7.03 17.63 10.51
N ALA A 148 6.11 18.19 9.71
CA ALA A 148 4.77 18.50 10.17
C ALA A 148 3.99 17.25 10.61
N ILE A 149 4.04 16.17 9.81
CA ILE A 149 3.34 14.91 10.10
C ILE A 149 3.96 14.23 11.32
N CYS A 150 5.29 14.04 11.34
CA CYS A 150 5.97 13.39 12.46
C CYS A 150 5.82 14.19 13.77
N ASN A 151 5.90 15.52 13.72
CA ASN A 151 5.72 16.36 14.91
C ASN A 151 4.30 16.24 15.46
N ALA A 152 3.27 16.12 14.62
CA ALA A 152 1.90 15.90 15.08
C ALA A 152 1.76 14.57 15.84
N ILE A 153 2.36 13.49 15.32
CA ILE A 153 2.37 12.16 15.97
C ILE A 153 3.12 12.22 17.30
N VAL A 154 4.35 12.73 17.28
CA VAL A 154 5.24 12.77 18.46
C VAL A 154 4.68 13.66 19.56
N ALA A 155 4.10 14.81 19.22
CA ALA A 155 3.48 15.71 20.21
C ALA A 155 2.27 15.08 20.91
N ALA A 156 1.50 14.24 20.20
CA ALA A 156 0.33 13.57 20.75
C ALA A 156 0.67 12.28 21.53
N ALA A 157 1.88 11.74 21.38
CA ALA A 157 2.30 10.51 22.06
C ALA A 157 2.43 10.70 23.58
N ALA A 158 2.74 11.91 24.05
CA ALA A 158 2.94 12.18 25.47
C ALA A 158 1.70 11.78 26.31
N GLY A 159 1.91 10.87 27.27
CA GLY A 159 0.86 10.38 28.18
C GLY A 159 -0.05 9.29 27.59
N CYS A 160 0.26 8.75 26.41
CA CYS A 160 -0.37 7.53 25.91
C CYS A 160 0.28 6.29 26.53
N ASP A 161 -0.52 5.25 26.76
CA ASP A 161 -0.10 3.95 27.30
C ASP A 161 0.37 2.98 26.21
N ALA A 162 -0.04 3.18 24.96
CA ALA A 162 0.36 2.38 23.80
C ALA A 162 0.23 3.18 22.49
N VAL A 163 0.87 2.69 21.43
CA VAL A 163 0.89 3.32 20.11
C VAL A 163 0.65 2.29 19.01
N MET A 164 -0.28 2.57 18.10
CA MET A 164 -0.49 1.81 16.87
C MET A 164 -0.29 2.71 15.65
N LEU A 165 0.60 2.33 14.74
CA LEU A 165 0.92 3.12 13.55
C LEU A 165 0.64 2.32 12.27
N ASP A 166 -0.17 2.92 11.39
CA ASP A 166 -0.35 2.49 10.00
C ASP A 166 0.69 3.25 9.17
N LEU A 167 1.78 2.56 8.83
CA LEU A 167 2.90 3.13 8.09
C LEU A 167 3.07 2.39 6.76
N HIS A 168 3.62 3.04 5.74
CA HIS A 168 3.94 2.34 4.50
C HIS A 168 5.17 1.46 4.68
N GLY A 169 6.24 1.99 5.28
CA GLY A 169 7.52 1.33 5.47
C GLY A 169 8.57 1.69 4.42
N ALA A 170 8.27 2.57 3.45
CA ALA A 170 9.19 2.91 2.36
C ALA A 170 9.31 4.43 2.15
N MET A 171 9.11 5.21 3.20
CA MET A 171 9.19 6.66 3.14
C MET A 171 10.65 7.13 3.20
N VAL A 172 11.02 7.95 2.23
CA VAL A 172 12.23 8.76 2.23
C VAL A 172 11.80 10.22 2.14
N ALA A 173 12.30 11.02 3.08
CA ALA A 173 12.14 12.47 3.08
C ALA A 173 13.44 13.15 2.68
N GLU A 174 13.39 14.40 2.25
CA GLU A 174 14.58 15.20 1.94
C GLU A 174 15.58 15.26 3.10
N ASN A 175 15.09 15.18 4.34
CA ASN A 175 15.88 15.19 5.58
C ASN A 175 16.03 13.80 6.24
N SER A 176 15.53 12.71 5.64
CA SER A 176 15.64 11.35 6.20
C SER A 176 15.58 10.25 5.14
N SER A 177 16.52 9.31 5.17
CA SER A 177 16.49 8.09 4.35
C SER A 177 15.72 6.92 4.99
N ASP A 178 15.15 7.12 6.18
CA ASP A 178 14.45 6.11 6.98
C ASP A 178 13.29 6.79 7.74
N GLY A 179 12.25 7.18 6.99
CA GLY A 179 11.15 7.98 7.54
C GLY A 179 10.40 7.27 8.67
N GLU A 180 10.16 5.97 8.52
CA GLU A 180 9.51 5.17 9.55
C GLU A 180 10.41 4.92 10.76
N GLY A 181 11.68 4.58 10.55
CA GLY A 181 12.63 4.33 11.63
C GLY A 181 12.90 5.56 12.49
N ASP A 182 13.06 6.74 11.88
CA ASP A 182 13.25 8.01 12.60
C ASP A 182 12.00 8.39 13.41
N LEU A 183 10.79 8.17 12.87
CA LEU A 183 9.56 8.38 13.62
C LEU A 183 9.48 7.43 14.83
N LEU A 184 9.74 6.14 14.62
CA LEU A 184 9.67 5.13 15.68
C LEU A 184 10.69 5.39 16.80
N GLU A 185 11.92 5.77 16.44
CA GLU A 185 12.97 6.15 17.42
C GLU A 185 12.50 7.32 18.30
N ARG A 186 11.90 8.36 17.69
CA ARG A 186 11.37 9.51 18.42
C ARG A 186 10.21 9.15 19.35
N VAL A 187 9.29 8.28 18.89
CA VAL A 187 8.16 7.82 19.71
C VAL A 187 8.66 6.96 20.88
N ARG A 188 9.56 6.00 20.62
CA ARG A 188 10.16 5.15 21.66
C ARG A 188 10.93 5.95 22.70
N ALA A 189 11.66 6.99 22.29
CA ALA A 189 12.36 7.88 23.22
C ALA A 189 11.40 8.60 24.20
N LEU A 190 10.19 8.95 23.76
CA LEU A 190 9.16 9.56 24.61
C LEU A 190 8.40 8.55 25.47
N LEU A 191 8.20 7.34 24.96
CA LEU A 191 7.46 6.26 25.61
C LEU A 191 8.30 4.98 25.69
N PRO A 192 9.36 4.93 26.54
CA PRO A 192 10.31 3.81 26.54
C PRO A 192 9.66 2.45 26.78
N ASP A 193 8.65 2.41 27.65
CA ASP A 193 8.01 1.17 28.10
C ASP A 193 6.65 0.88 27.44
N ALA A 194 6.12 1.82 26.63
CA ALA A 194 4.80 1.65 26.03
C ALA A 194 4.87 0.66 24.85
N PRO A 195 3.90 -0.26 24.70
CA PRO A 195 3.81 -1.11 23.52
C PRO A 195 3.60 -0.30 22.23
N ILE A 196 4.39 -0.60 21.20
CA ILE A 196 4.30 0.00 19.87
C ILE A 196 4.06 -1.10 18.83
N ALA A 197 2.90 -1.04 18.17
CA ALA A 197 2.57 -1.92 17.05
C ALA A 197 2.53 -1.15 15.73
N VAL A 198 3.07 -1.77 14.69
CA VAL A 198 3.18 -1.18 13.35
C VAL A 198 2.56 -2.14 12.33
N ALA A 199 1.62 -1.62 11.55
CA ALA A 199 1.17 -2.24 10.31
C ALA A 199 1.96 -1.62 9.15
N LEU A 200 2.47 -2.46 8.24
CA LEU A 200 3.28 -2.03 7.09
C LEU A 200 2.65 -2.44 5.76
N ASP A 201 2.92 -1.64 4.73
CA ASP A 201 2.79 -2.10 3.35
C ASP A 201 3.77 -3.24 3.08
N LEU A 202 3.40 -4.14 2.17
CA LEU A 202 4.27 -5.24 1.73
C LEU A 202 5.56 -4.72 1.05
N HIS A 203 5.55 -3.52 0.47
CA HIS A 203 6.73 -2.90 -0.14
C HIS A 203 7.64 -2.18 0.86
N GLY A 204 7.39 -2.29 2.17
CA GLY A 204 8.23 -1.66 3.19
C GLY A 204 9.72 -2.04 3.12
N ASN A 205 10.58 -1.03 3.14
CA ASN A 205 12.03 -1.10 3.28
C ASN A 205 12.40 -1.16 4.77
N VAL A 206 12.32 -2.35 5.38
CA VAL A 206 12.57 -2.53 6.81
C VAL A 206 14.01 -2.15 7.20
N THR A 207 14.15 -1.35 8.27
CA THR A 207 15.44 -0.93 8.83
C THR A 207 15.65 -1.44 10.26
N GLN A 208 16.90 -1.44 10.71
CA GLN A 208 17.23 -1.78 12.10
C GLN A 208 16.52 -0.85 13.10
N LYS A 209 16.34 0.45 12.77
CA LYS A 209 15.60 1.38 13.63
C LYS A 209 14.17 0.95 13.84
N MET A 210 13.50 0.43 12.81
CA MET A 210 12.14 -0.12 12.97
C MET A 210 12.13 -1.34 13.90
N ILE A 211 13.09 -2.25 13.73
CA ILE A 211 13.23 -3.46 14.56
C ILE A 211 13.51 -3.12 16.03
N ASP A 212 14.34 -2.11 16.29
CA ASP A 212 14.75 -1.74 17.65
C ASP A 212 13.67 -0.97 18.43
N ASN A 213 12.75 -0.30 17.72
CA ASN A 213 11.80 0.63 18.33
C ASN A 213 10.33 0.16 18.34
N ALA A 214 10.00 -0.94 17.67
CA ALA A 214 8.67 -1.54 17.69
C ALA A 214 8.62 -2.87 18.48
N ASP A 215 7.46 -3.18 19.07
CA ASP A 215 7.23 -4.47 19.76
C ASP A 215 6.52 -5.49 18.85
N VAL A 216 5.71 -4.99 17.90
CA VAL A 216 4.98 -5.78 16.91
C VAL A 216 5.08 -5.13 15.55
N ILE A 217 5.47 -5.89 14.53
CA ILE A 217 5.43 -5.47 13.12
C ILE A 217 4.71 -6.53 12.29
N VAL A 218 3.65 -6.13 11.58
CA VAL A 218 2.91 -7.00 10.66
C VAL A 218 2.75 -6.29 9.32
N SER A 219 3.05 -6.96 8.20
CA SER A 219 2.84 -6.40 6.86
C SER A 219 1.59 -6.96 6.19
N PHE A 220 1.18 -6.32 5.09
CA PHE A 220 0.29 -6.95 4.11
C PHE A 220 0.89 -8.26 3.60
N LYS A 221 0.03 -9.22 3.23
CA LYS A 221 0.39 -10.51 2.62
C LYS A 221 -0.20 -10.66 1.21
N THR A 222 -0.87 -9.63 0.69
CA THR A 222 -1.39 -9.62 -0.68
C THR A 222 -0.80 -8.48 -1.52
N TYR A 223 -0.49 -8.75 -2.79
CA TYR A 223 -0.24 -7.74 -3.81
C TYR A 223 -0.91 -8.18 -5.13
N PRO A 224 -1.88 -7.41 -5.67
CA PRO A 224 -2.38 -6.11 -5.18
C PRO A 224 -2.97 -6.16 -3.76
N HIS A 225 -2.84 -5.06 -3.02
CA HIS A 225 -3.19 -5.00 -1.60
C HIS A 225 -4.71 -5.01 -1.41
N VAL A 226 -5.22 -6.09 -0.81
CA VAL A 226 -6.64 -6.25 -0.45
C VAL A 226 -6.82 -6.64 1.02
N ASP A 227 -5.74 -6.77 1.78
CA ASP A 227 -5.72 -7.25 3.18
C ASP A 227 -5.23 -6.19 4.18
N MET A 228 -5.41 -4.90 3.87
CA MET A 228 -4.93 -3.78 4.69
C MET A 228 -5.57 -3.76 6.09
N TYR A 229 -6.88 -3.97 6.16
CA TYR A 229 -7.62 -4.03 7.44
C TYR A 229 -7.20 -5.26 8.25
N GLU A 230 -7.09 -6.42 7.60
CA GLU A 230 -6.69 -7.68 8.23
C GLU A 230 -5.29 -7.59 8.85
N THR A 231 -4.35 -6.94 8.18
CA THR A 231 -3.01 -6.68 8.72
C THR A 231 -3.07 -5.79 9.96
N GLY A 232 -3.83 -4.69 9.92
CA GLY A 232 -4.04 -3.85 11.11
C GLY A 232 -4.70 -4.61 12.26
N ALA A 233 -5.72 -5.43 11.97
CA ALA A 233 -6.40 -6.24 12.97
C ALA A 233 -5.45 -7.28 13.59
N HIS A 234 -4.55 -7.87 12.81
CA HIS A 234 -3.53 -8.79 13.27
C HIS A 234 -2.50 -8.08 14.18
N ALA A 235 -1.97 -6.93 13.76
CA ALA A 235 -1.06 -6.13 14.58
C ALA A 235 -1.72 -5.68 15.90
N ALA A 236 -2.97 -5.19 15.84
CA ALA A 236 -3.73 -4.78 17.03
C ALA A 236 -3.93 -5.93 18.00
N ARG A 237 -4.33 -7.10 17.50
CA ARG A 237 -4.50 -8.31 18.30
C ARG A 237 -3.21 -8.63 19.06
N LEU A 238 -2.07 -8.66 18.38
CA LEU A 238 -0.78 -8.95 19.03
C LEU A 238 -0.38 -7.88 20.04
N MET A 239 -0.70 -6.61 19.79
CA MET A 239 -0.48 -5.53 20.76
C MET A 239 -1.28 -5.74 22.04
N PHE A 240 -2.56 -6.08 21.94
CA PHE A 240 -3.40 -6.32 23.11
C PHE A 240 -3.03 -7.63 23.84
N GLU A 241 -2.63 -8.68 23.12
CA GLU A 241 -2.08 -9.89 23.75
C GLU A 241 -0.81 -9.58 24.56
N LEU A 242 0.05 -8.68 24.09
CA LEU A 242 1.21 -8.16 24.85
C LEU A 242 0.76 -7.36 26.07
N ILE A 243 -0.13 -6.38 25.90
CA ILE A 243 -0.63 -5.51 26.98
C ILE A 243 -1.27 -6.33 28.10
N HIS A 244 -2.03 -7.37 27.76
CA HIS A 244 -2.69 -8.26 28.72
C HIS A 244 -1.76 -9.32 29.32
N GLY A 245 -0.52 -9.43 28.83
CA GLY A 245 0.45 -10.44 29.29
C GLY A 245 0.14 -11.86 28.83
N ASN A 246 -0.73 -12.02 27.82
CA ASN A 246 -1.09 -13.31 27.23
C ASN A 246 -0.06 -13.80 26.20
N ALA A 247 0.70 -12.87 25.61
CA ALA A 247 1.83 -13.16 24.73
C ALA A 247 3.07 -12.38 25.15
N LYS A 248 4.24 -12.87 24.70
CA LYS A 248 5.54 -12.20 24.85
C LYS A 248 6.19 -12.03 23.47
N PRO A 249 5.70 -11.09 22.63
CA PRO A 249 6.27 -10.84 21.32
C PRO A 249 7.79 -10.65 21.36
N VAL A 250 8.48 -11.30 20.43
CA VAL A 250 9.89 -11.05 20.12
C VAL A 250 10.06 -10.93 18.62
N ILE A 251 10.76 -9.89 18.16
CA ILE A 251 10.99 -9.67 16.74
C ILE A 251 12.33 -10.27 16.32
N ALA A 252 12.30 -11.13 15.30
CA ALA A 252 13.49 -11.57 14.55
C ALA A 252 13.41 -11.07 13.10
N TRP A 253 14.56 -10.73 12.53
CA TRP A 253 14.65 -10.12 11.20
C TRP A 253 15.80 -10.71 10.38
N ARG A 254 15.54 -10.90 9.08
CA ARG A 254 16.55 -11.25 8.08
C ARG A 254 16.33 -10.42 6.82
N GLN A 255 17.40 -9.82 6.30
CA GLN A 255 17.40 -9.03 5.08
C GLN A 255 18.47 -9.54 4.11
N PRO A 256 18.13 -10.50 3.22
CA PRO A 256 19.02 -10.85 2.12
C PRO A 256 19.32 -9.61 1.25
N PRO A 257 20.55 -9.43 0.73
CA PRO A 257 20.92 -8.31 -0.14
C PRO A 257 20.36 -8.51 -1.56
N LEU A 258 19.03 -8.47 -1.66
CA LEU A 258 18.24 -8.73 -2.85
C LEU A 258 17.26 -7.58 -3.08
N LEU A 259 17.54 -6.79 -4.11
CA LEU A 259 16.62 -5.83 -4.69
C LEU A 259 15.62 -6.57 -5.58
N THR A 260 14.35 -6.47 -5.26
CA THR A 260 13.28 -7.11 -6.04
C THR A 260 12.73 -6.14 -7.08
N HIS A 261 12.26 -6.64 -8.21
CA HIS A 261 11.42 -5.85 -9.11
C HIS A 261 9.96 -5.94 -8.65
N THR A 262 9.26 -4.83 -8.49
CA THR A 262 7.86 -4.83 -8.03
C THR A 262 6.92 -5.67 -8.90
N LEU A 263 7.23 -5.83 -10.20
CA LEU A 263 6.49 -6.73 -11.09
C LEU A 263 6.55 -8.21 -10.66
N ARG A 264 7.55 -8.59 -9.84
CA ARG A 264 7.74 -9.94 -9.29
C ARG A 264 7.27 -10.05 -7.82
N SER A 265 6.68 -8.99 -7.27
CA SER A 265 6.13 -8.97 -5.91
C SER A 265 4.70 -9.52 -5.84
N ALA A 266 4.08 -9.91 -6.96
CA ALA A 266 2.71 -10.43 -6.97
C ALA A 266 2.61 -11.68 -6.09
N THR A 267 1.69 -11.68 -5.13
CA THR A 267 1.58 -12.76 -4.13
C THR A 267 0.68 -13.91 -4.60
N ALA A 268 0.14 -13.83 -5.81
CA ALA A 268 -0.68 -14.87 -6.42
C ALA A 268 0.14 -15.87 -7.25
N GLU A 269 1.42 -15.58 -7.52
CA GLU A 269 2.29 -16.41 -8.35
C GLU A 269 3.78 -16.25 -8.00
N GLY A 270 4.64 -17.03 -8.66
CA GLY A 270 6.10 -16.89 -8.56
C GLY A 270 6.70 -17.19 -7.18
N ALA A 271 7.93 -16.69 -6.96
CA ALA A 271 8.67 -16.86 -5.72
C ALA A 271 8.04 -16.12 -4.54
N MET A 272 7.44 -14.94 -4.80
CA MET A 272 6.78 -14.16 -3.76
C MET A 272 5.58 -14.91 -3.17
N LYS A 273 4.74 -15.57 -3.98
CA LYS A 273 3.69 -16.47 -3.47
C LYS A 273 4.26 -17.55 -2.55
N ARG A 274 5.33 -18.24 -2.96
CA ARG A 274 5.94 -19.32 -2.17
C ARG A 274 6.50 -18.82 -0.84
N ALA A 275 7.08 -17.62 -0.83
CA ALA A 275 7.57 -16.98 0.39
C ALA A 275 6.42 -16.62 1.36
N VAL A 276 5.33 -16.04 0.84
CA VAL A 276 4.14 -15.73 1.65
C VAL A 276 3.43 -17.00 2.13
N ASP A 277 3.35 -18.05 1.31
CA ASP A 277 2.79 -19.34 1.74
C ASP A 277 3.62 -19.96 2.87
N ALA A 278 4.96 -19.84 2.81
CA ALA A 278 5.85 -20.27 3.89
C ALA A 278 5.66 -19.44 5.18
N ALA A 279 5.33 -18.15 5.07
CA ALA A 279 4.96 -17.29 6.17
C ALA A 279 3.63 -17.73 6.82
N ARG A 280 2.58 -17.92 6.01
CA ARG A 280 1.27 -18.42 6.47
C ARG A 280 1.38 -19.78 7.15
N ALA A 281 2.20 -20.68 6.61
CA ALA A 281 2.44 -21.99 7.21
C ALA A 281 3.16 -21.88 8.57
N ALA A 282 4.08 -20.93 8.74
CA ALA A 282 4.73 -20.69 10.03
C ALA A 282 3.75 -20.15 11.08
N GLU A 283 2.85 -19.24 10.66
CA GLU A 283 1.78 -18.72 11.52
C GLU A 283 0.81 -19.82 11.96
N ALA A 284 0.39 -20.69 11.02
CA ALA A 284 -0.44 -21.85 11.33
C ALA A 284 0.21 -22.84 12.30
N ASN A 285 1.55 -22.83 12.40
CA ASN A 285 2.33 -23.65 13.33
C ASN A 285 2.71 -22.91 14.63
N GLY A 286 2.06 -21.78 14.94
CA GLY A 286 2.17 -21.11 16.23
C GLY A 286 3.07 -19.87 16.27
N THR A 287 3.68 -19.46 15.15
CA THR A 287 4.37 -18.17 15.08
C THR A 287 3.33 -17.04 15.14
N LEU A 288 3.56 -15.96 15.92
CA LEU A 288 2.54 -14.93 16.12
C LEU A 288 2.23 -14.14 14.86
N ALA A 289 3.27 -13.76 14.10
CA ALA A 289 3.16 -13.18 12.77
C ALA A 289 4.44 -13.41 11.95
N VAL A 290 4.31 -13.53 10.64
CA VAL A 290 5.43 -13.54 9.69
C VAL A 290 5.11 -12.62 8.52
N SER A 291 5.98 -11.64 8.30
CA SER A 291 5.88 -10.63 7.26
C SER A 291 7.02 -10.81 6.26
N VAL A 292 6.69 -10.95 4.97
CA VAL A 292 7.66 -10.96 3.87
C VAL A 292 7.47 -9.68 3.09
N LEU A 293 8.45 -8.79 3.16
CA LEU A 293 8.41 -7.48 2.53
C LEU A 293 9.44 -7.40 1.41
N PRO A 294 9.09 -7.51 0.11
CA PRO A 294 10.02 -7.40 -1.02
C PRO A 294 10.83 -6.11 -1.08
N GLY A 295 10.43 -5.09 -0.32
CA GLY A 295 10.99 -3.76 -0.37
C GLY A 295 10.56 -2.99 -1.63
N PHE A 296 10.92 -1.73 -1.67
CA PHE A 296 10.76 -0.86 -2.81
C PHE A 296 12.13 -0.41 -3.32
N SER A 297 12.62 -1.14 -4.33
CA SER A 297 13.98 -0.99 -4.87
C SER A 297 14.25 0.30 -5.64
N LEU A 298 13.23 1.09 -5.99
CA LEU A 298 13.41 2.40 -6.63
C LEU A 298 13.66 3.51 -5.59
N ALA A 299 14.33 3.16 -4.50
CA ALA A 299 14.80 4.07 -3.46
C ALA A 299 16.31 3.91 -3.30
N ASP A 300 17.08 4.98 -3.53
CA ASP A 300 18.53 5.00 -3.35
C ASP A 300 18.88 5.24 -1.87
N ILE A 301 18.63 4.22 -1.07
CA ILE A 301 18.95 4.14 0.37
C ILE A 301 19.90 2.97 0.64
N ASP A 302 20.39 2.84 1.87
CA ASP A 302 21.38 1.82 2.24
C ASP A 302 20.99 0.38 1.85
N ALA A 303 19.75 -0.03 2.12
CA ALA A 303 19.30 -1.41 1.90
C ALA A 303 17.78 -1.49 1.57
N PRO A 304 17.36 -1.10 0.36
CA PRO A 304 15.98 -1.26 -0.13
C PRO A 304 15.74 -2.72 -0.55
N CYS A 305 16.04 -3.65 0.36
CA CYS A 305 16.12 -5.08 0.11
C CYS A 305 14.96 -5.82 0.75
N ILE A 306 14.61 -6.96 0.15
CA ILE A 306 13.61 -7.88 0.71
C ILE A 306 13.94 -8.24 2.15
N SER A 307 12.92 -8.22 3.00
CA SER A 307 13.02 -8.47 4.43
C SER A 307 12.01 -9.51 4.89
N VAL A 308 12.43 -10.35 5.82
CA VAL A 308 11.56 -11.28 6.55
C VAL A 308 11.55 -10.85 8.00
N VAL A 309 10.38 -10.44 8.51
CA VAL A 309 10.17 -10.08 9.90
C VAL A 309 9.27 -11.11 10.55
N VAL A 310 9.72 -11.67 11.67
CA VAL A 310 8.99 -12.69 12.43
C VAL A 310 8.70 -12.15 13.82
N VAL A 311 7.43 -12.17 14.21
CA VAL A 311 7.01 -11.98 15.60
C VAL A 311 6.79 -13.36 16.21
N GLY A 312 7.70 -13.76 17.11
CA GLY A 312 7.60 -15.00 17.90
C GLY A 312 6.96 -14.77 19.26
N ASN A 313 6.77 -15.83 20.04
CA ASN A 313 6.20 -15.77 21.40
C ASN A 313 7.21 -16.29 22.44
N GLY A 314 7.99 -15.39 23.04
CA GLY A 314 8.98 -15.71 24.05
C GLY A 314 10.37 -16.01 23.48
N GLU A 315 10.63 -17.25 23.10
CA GLU A 315 11.99 -17.70 22.74
C GLU A 315 12.46 -17.13 21.39
N ARG A 316 13.35 -16.12 21.44
CA ARG A 316 13.89 -15.42 20.25
C ARG A 316 14.51 -16.38 19.21
N ALA A 317 15.15 -17.45 19.66
CA ALA A 317 15.80 -18.42 18.77
C ALA A 317 14.82 -19.12 17.81
N GLU A 318 13.56 -19.33 18.22
CA GLU A 318 12.53 -19.93 17.36
C GLU A 318 12.12 -18.96 16.25
N ALA A 319 11.94 -17.67 16.59
CA ALA A 319 11.65 -16.62 15.62
C ALA A 319 12.81 -16.45 14.61
N GLU A 320 14.05 -16.47 15.08
CA GLU A 320 15.25 -16.42 14.23
C GLU A 320 15.34 -17.60 13.26
N ALA A 321 15.01 -18.82 13.72
CA ALA A 321 15.01 -20.01 12.87
C ALA A 321 13.95 -19.93 11.75
N VAL A 322 12.77 -19.38 12.05
CA VAL A 322 11.72 -19.14 11.03
C VAL A 322 12.17 -18.08 10.02
N ALA A 323 12.70 -16.96 10.50
CA ALA A 323 13.17 -15.87 9.65
C ALA A 323 14.30 -16.35 8.72
N GLU A 324 15.27 -17.09 9.27
CA GLU A 324 16.38 -17.70 8.54
C GLU A 324 15.89 -18.61 7.42
N ARG A 325 14.98 -19.55 7.73
CA ARG A 325 14.49 -20.54 6.77
C ARG A 325 13.80 -19.88 5.58
N ILE A 326 12.93 -18.91 5.83
CA ILE A 326 12.18 -18.21 4.77
C ILE A 326 13.13 -17.31 3.96
N ALA A 327 14.04 -16.59 4.63
CA ALA A 327 15.02 -15.73 3.95
C ALA A 327 16.00 -16.54 3.08
N ARG A 328 16.41 -17.74 3.52
CA ARG A 328 17.20 -18.71 2.72
C ARG A 328 16.46 -19.14 1.47
N GLN A 329 15.19 -19.53 1.60
CA GLN A 329 14.36 -19.88 0.45
C GLN A 329 14.30 -18.72 -0.56
N ILE A 330 14.01 -17.51 -0.09
CA ILE A 330 13.97 -16.30 -0.93
C ILE A 330 15.32 -16.09 -1.64
N TRP A 331 16.43 -16.19 -0.92
CA TRP A 331 17.76 -16.00 -1.49
C TRP A 331 18.13 -17.06 -2.53
N ASP A 332 17.76 -18.32 -2.30
CA ASP A 332 18.00 -19.42 -3.24
C ASP A 332 17.17 -19.23 -4.52
N GLU A 333 15.98 -18.64 -4.40
CA GLU A 333 15.07 -18.29 -5.51
C GLU A 333 15.31 -16.88 -6.10
N ARG A 334 16.37 -16.16 -5.71
CA ARG A 334 16.57 -14.72 -6.02
C ARG A 334 16.39 -14.28 -7.49
N GLU A 335 16.70 -15.12 -8.47
CA GLU A 335 16.50 -14.80 -9.89
C GLU A 335 15.01 -14.67 -10.25
N ASP A 336 14.12 -15.38 -9.54
CA ASP A 336 12.66 -15.28 -9.72
C ASP A 336 12.08 -13.94 -9.21
N PHE A 337 12.88 -13.11 -8.54
CA PHE A 337 12.51 -11.75 -8.15
C PHE A 337 13.00 -10.69 -9.16
N VAL A 338 13.69 -11.10 -10.23
CA VAL A 338 14.17 -10.21 -11.28
C VAL A 338 13.20 -10.21 -12.46
N TYR A 339 12.72 -9.03 -12.84
CA TYR A 339 11.98 -8.85 -14.07
C TYR A 339 12.94 -8.51 -15.23
N ARG A 340 12.65 -9.05 -16.42
CA ARG A 340 13.43 -8.79 -17.64
C ARG A 340 12.48 -8.40 -18.75
N SER A 341 12.47 -7.12 -19.08
CA SER A 341 11.66 -6.58 -20.18
C SER A 341 12.27 -6.97 -21.53
N ALA A 342 11.39 -7.23 -22.51
CA ALA A 342 11.78 -7.19 -23.91
C ALA A 342 11.98 -5.73 -24.35
N PRO A 343 12.82 -5.45 -25.35
CA PRO A 343 12.91 -4.12 -25.93
C PRO A 343 11.53 -3.57 -26.32
N LEU A 344 11.28 -2.29 -26.07
CA LEU A 344 9.97 -1.67 -26.29
C LEU A 344 9.45 -1.88 -27.73
N ALA A 345 10.31 -1.75 -28.73
CA ALA A 345 9.95 -1.96 -30.13
C ALA A 345 9.49 -3.40 -30.43
N GLU A 346 10.07 -4.40 -29.77
CA GLU A 346 9.66 -5.81 -29.91
C GLU A 346 8.30 -6.04 -29.25
N SER A 347 8.07 -5.44 -28.08
CA SER A 347 6.79 -5.50 -27.37
C SER A 347 5.66 -4.89 -28.22
N VAL A 348 5.88 -3.72 -28.81
CA VAL A 348 4.91 -3.07 -29.71
C VAL A 348 4.66 -3.92 -30.97
N ALA A 349 5.71 -4.51 -31.54
CA ALA A 349 5.56 -5.39 -32.71
C ALA A 349 4.76 -6.66 -32.38
N GLN A 350 4.99 -7.25 -31.20
CA GLN A 350 4.21 -8.38 -30.69
C GLN A 350 2.74 -8.01 -30.51
N ALA A 351 2.44 -6.84 -29.94
CA ALA A 351 1.07 -6.36 -29.80
C ALA A 351 0.38 -6.21 -31.16
N ALA A 352 1.07 -5.69 -32.18
CA ALA A 352 0.54 -5.57 -33.54
C ALA A 352 0.22 -6.93 -34.18
N LEU A 353 1.01 -7.97 -33.89
CA LEU A 353 0.72 -9.34 -34.32
C LEU A 353 -0.52 -9.90 -33.62
N LEU A 354 -0.62 -9.73 -32.30
CA LEU A 354 -1.74 -10.21 -31.49
C LEU A 354 -3.07 -9.54 -31.86
N ALA A 355 -3.02 -8.29 -32.34
CA ALA A 355 -4.21 -7.56 -32.79
C ALA A 355 -4.74 -8.01 -34.17
N ARG A 356 -4.06 -8.92 -34.88
CA ARG A 356 -4.53 -9.40 -36.20
C ARG A 356 -5.69 -10.38 -36.02
N GLY A 357 -6.88 -9.98 -36.45
CA GLY A 357 -8.09 -10.80 -36.35
C GLY A 357 -8.72 -10.85 -34.96
N ALA A 358 -8.21 -10.06 -34.00
CA ALA A 358 -8.83 -9.89 -32.70
C ALA A 358 -10.09 -9.02 -32.80
N ASP A 359 -11.13 -9.39 -32.06
CA ASP A 359 -12.38 -8.64 -31.88
C ASP A 359 -12.40 -7.80 -30.58
N LYS A 360 -11.36 -7.95 -29.76
CA LYS A 360 -11.12 -7.20 -28.51
C LYS A 360 -9.81 -6.42 -28.58
N PRO A 361 -9.63 -5.38 -27.76
CA PRO A 361 -8.39 -4.61 -27.71
C PRO A 361 -7.18 -5.46 -27.31
N VAL A 362 -6.00 -5.15 -27.84
CA VAL A 362 -4.73 -5.58 -27.21
C VAL A 362 -4.31 -4.53 -26.19
N LEU A 363 -4.07 -4.98 -24.95
CA LEU A 363 -3.64 -4.14 -23.85
C LEU A 363 -2.11 -4.06 -23.82
N LEU A 364 -1.58 -2.85 -23.94
CA LEU A 364 -0.16 -2.55 -23.76
C LEU A 364 0.00 -1.82 -22.42
N LEU A 365 0.69 -2.44 -21.47
CA LEU A 365 0.94 -1.85 -20.15
C LEU A 365 2.34 -1.30 -20.07
N ASP A 366 2.45 0.01 -20.09
CA ASP A 366 3.67 0.74 -19.81
C ASP A 366 3.95 0.74 -18.31
N HIS A 367 4.82 -0.18 -17.88
CA HIS A 367 5.21 -0.26 -16.48
C HIS A 367 6.33 0.71 -16.11
N GLY A 368 6.96 1.34 -17.12
CA GLY A 368 8.09 2.26 -16.96
C GLY A 368 7.68 3.62 -16.40
N ASP A 369 6.39 3.94 -16.44
CA ASP A 369 5.85 5.22 -15.97
C ASP A 369 4.47 5.08 -15.30
N ASN A 370 4.40 4.40 -14.17
CA ASN A 370 3.15 4.18 -13.41
C ASN A 370 3.11 5.00 -12.11
N CYS A 371 2.00 5.69 -11.83
CA CYS A 371 1.93 6.56 -10.65
C CYS A 371 2.00 5.79 -9.32
N MET A 372 1.57 4.52 -9.28
CA MET A 372 1.69 3.65 -8.11
C MET A 372 3.10 3.10 -7.88
N SER A 373 4.13 3.74 -8.48
CA SER A 373 5.53 3.57 -8.12
C SER A 373 6.31 4.90 -8.28
N GLY A 374 5.62 6.05 -8.27
CA GLY A 374 6.23 7.36 -8.42
C GLY A 374 6.40 7.83 -9.87
N GLY A 375 5.71 7.22 -10.83
CA GLY A 375 5.70 7.64 -12.22
C GLY A 375 5.10 9.03 -12.42
N THR A 376 5.59 9.73 -13.42
CA THR A 376 5.14 11.07 -13.83
C THR A 376 3.83 11.01 -14.60
N CYS A 377 3.51 9.84 -15.15
CA CYS A 377 2.42 9.58 -16.08
C CYS A 377 2.45 10.42 -17.36
N ASP A 378 3.60 10.99 -17.73
CA ASP A 378 3.76 11.88 -18.88
C ASP A 378 4.72 11.33 -19.95
N THR A 379 5.31 10.15 -19.75
CA THR A 379 6.26 9.54 -20.69
C THR A 379 5.57 9.14 -21.99
N MET A 380 6.12 9.54 -23.14
CA MET A 380 5.50 9.31 -24.46
C MET A 380 6.07 8.12 -25.25
N ASP A 381 7.12 7.46 -24.76
CA ASP A 381 7.87 6.42 -25.47
C ASP A 381 6.99 5.34 -26.12
N LEU A 382 6.05 4.76 -25.37
CA LEU A 382 5.17 3.71 -25.88
C LEU A 382 4.25 4.23 -27.01
N LEU A 383 3.69 5.43 -26.86
CA LEU A 383 2.84 6.00 -27.89
C LEU A 383 3.64 6.33 -29.15
N GLU A 384 4.82 6.91 -28.99
CA GLU A 384 5.70 7.25 -30.10
C GLU A 384 6.13 5.99 -30.88
N GLU A 385 6.51 4.92 -30.19
CA GLU A 385 6.88 3.67 -30.85
C GLU A 385 5.67 3.00 -31.54
N ALA A 386 4.48 3.03 -30.92
CA ALA A 386 3.24 2.56 -31.55
C ALA A 386 2.91 3.33 -32.83
N LEU A 387 3.05 4.66 -32.83
CA LEU A 387 2.82 5.50 -34.00
C LEU A 387 3.87 5.28 -35.10
N LYS A 388 5.14 5.13 -34.71
CA LYS A 388 6.24 4.81 -35.64
C LYS A 388 6.01 3.48 -36.35
N GLN A 389 5.44 2.49 -35.66
CA GLN A 389 5.03 1.21 -36.23
C GLN A 389 3.65 1.24 -36.93
N LYS A 390 3.03 2.42 -37.02
CA LYS A 390 1.75 2.66 -37.72
C LYS A 390 0.58 1.89 -37.13
N LEU A 391 0.55 1.74 -35.80
CA LEU A 391 -0.64 1.25 -35.11
C LEU A 391 -1.76 2.31 -35.22
N GLU A 392 -3.00 1.84 -35.37
CA GLU A 392 -4.20 2.67 -35.53
C GLU A 392 -5.31 2.19 -34.60
N GLY A 393 -6.26 3.05 -34.26
CA GLY A 393 -7.35 2.73 -33.35
C GLY A 393 -6.89 2.66 -31.89
N ILE A 394 -5.95 3.54 -31.54
CA ILE A 394 -5.33 3.59 -30.22
C ILE A 394 -6.20 4.45 -29.28
N VAL A 395 -6.41 3.96 -28.07
CA VAL A 395 -6.79 4.78 -26.92
C VAL A 395 -5.63 4.74 -25.93
N SER A 396 -5.17 5.91 -25.48
CA SER A 396 -4.03 6.03 -24.57
C SER A 396 -4.35 6.99 -23.43
N GLY A 397 -4.00 6.60 -22.21
CA GLY A 397 -4.09 7.41 -21.01
C GLY A 397 -4.58 6.64 -19.78
N PRO A 398 -4.80 7.32 -18.65
CA PRO A 398 -4.53 8.74 -18.42
C PRO A 398 -3.07 9.16 -18.65
N LEU A 399 -2.87 10.34 -19.25
CA LEU A 399 -1.57 11.01 -19.39
C LEU A 399 -1.58 12.31 -18.57
N CYS A 400 -0.70 12.44 -17.60
CA CYS A 400 -0.65 13.62 -16.74
C CYS A 400 0.06 14.78 -17.45
N ASP A 401 -0.69 15.81 -17.84
CA ASP A 401 -0.14 17.03 -18.45
C ASP A 401 -1.07 18.23 -18.17
N PRO A 402 -0.94 18.88 -17.00
CA PRO A 402 -1.79 20.01 -16.61
C PRO A 402 -1.73 21.18 -17.61
N GLN A 403 -0.58 21.39 -18.26
CA GLN A 403 -0.41 22.47 -19.23
C GLN A 403 -1.20 22.19 -20.52
N ALA A 404 -1.18 20.94 -21.00
CA ALA A 404 -2.00 20.54 -22.14
C ALA A 404 -3.49 20.58 -21.79
N VAL A 405 -3.90 20.12 -20.60
CA VAL A 405 -5.29 20.27 -20.12
C VAL A 405 -5.73 21.73 -20.15
N ALA A 406 -4.93 22.65 -19.59
CA ALA A 406 -5.26 24.07 -19.57
C ALA A 406 -5.43 24.65 -20.99
N ALA A 407 -4.55 24.29 -21.93
CA ALA A 407 -4.65 24.72 -23.33
C ALA A 407 -5.91 24.16 -24.02
N LEU A 408 -6.24 22.89 -23.79
CA LEU A 408 -7.42 22.22 -24.35
C LEU A 408 -8.73 22.78 -23.78
N MET A 409 -8.73 23.06 -22.47
CA MET A 409 -9.85 23.74 -21.78
C MET A 409 -10.11 25.12 -22.37
N ALA A 410 -9.05 25.91 -22.63
CA ALA A 410 -9.16 27.23 -23.23
C ALA A 410 -9.66 27.18 -24.69
N ALA A 411 -9.31 26.14 -25.45
CA ALA A 411 -9.75 25.96 -26.83
C ALA A 411 -11.21 25.49 -26.96
N GLY A 412 -11.71 24.71 -26.00
CA GLY A 412 -13.08 24.20 -25.98
C GLY A 412 -13.32 22.99 -26.88
N VAL A 413 -14.41 22.25 -26.58
CA VAL A 413 -14.83 21.07 -27.34
C VAL A 413 -15.16 21.44 -28.80
N GLY A 414 -14.73 20.61 -29.74
CA GLY A 414 -14.94 20.78 -31.18
C GLY A 414 -13.81 21.53 -31.90
N SER A 415 -12.93 22.20 -31.17
CA SER A 415 -11.78 22.91 -31.73
C SER A 415 -10.69 21.95 -32.21
N THR A 416 -10.13 22.22 -33.39
CA THR A 416 -8.88 21.61 -33.85
C THR A 416 -7.71 22.41 -33.31
N VAL A 417 -6.80 21.76 -32.59
CA VAL A 417 -5.64 22.42 -31.97
C VAL A 417 -4.36 21.64 -32.25
N THR A 418 -3.24 22.35 -32.23
CA THR A 418 -1.90 21.77 -32.14
C THR A 418 -1.32 22.12 -30.78
N VAL A 419 -1.02 21.11 -29.98
CA VAL A 419 -0.44 21.25 -28.62
C VAL A 419 0.75 20.31 -28.48
N THR A 420 1.66 20.61 -27.54
CA THR A 420 2.68 19.65 -27.12
C THR A 420 2.20 18.88 -25.89
N ILE A 421 2.42 17.57 -25.85
CA ILE A 421 1.93 16.67 -24.79
C ILE A 421 3.06 15.78 -24.29
N GLY A 422 3.10 15.58 -22.96
CA GLY A 422 3.98 14.63 -22.30
C GLY A 422 5.46 15.03 -22.31
N ASN A 423 6.31 14.26 -21.62
CA ASN A 423 7.74 14.53 -21.43
C ASN A 423 8.04 15.97 -20.97
N LYS A 424 7.18 16.57 -20.15
CA LYS A 424 7.31 17.96 -19.68
C LYS A 424 7.90 18.04 -18.28
N LEU A 425 7.72 17.01 -17.46
CA LEU A 425 8.27 17.01 -16.11
C LEU A 425 9.78 16.79 -16.18
N ALA A 426 10.54 17.78 -15.70
CA ALA A 426 11.99 17.70 -15.69
C ALA A 426 12.45 16.57 -14.74
N SER A 427 13.44 15.79 -15.18
CA SER A 427 14.09 14.77 -14.36
C SER A 427 15.60 14.93 -14.49
N ASP A 428 16.29 14.91 -13.35
CA ASP A 428 17.76 14.90 -13.31
C ASP A 428 18.33 13.46 -13.42
N VAL A 429 17.45 12.46 -13.43
CA VAL A 429 17.83 11.04 -13.46
C VAL A 429 17.78 10.49 -14.88
N LEU A 430 16.75 10.87 -15.64
CA LEU A 430 16.53 10.38 -16.99
C LEU A 430 16.94 11.43 -18.02
N THR A 431 17.45 10.97 -19.17
CA THR A 431 17.71 11.85 -20.31
C THR A 431 16.39 12.51 -20.77
N PRO A 432 16.28 13.86 -20.74
CA PRO A 432 15.06 14.53 -21.15
C PRO A 432 14.69 14.23 -22.60
N ARG A 433 13.40 14.07 -22.85
CA ARG A 433 12.82 13.94 -24.20
C ARG A 433 11.95 15.14 -24.51
N PRO A 434 11.88 15.58 -25.78
CA PRO A 434 11.00 16.68 -26.13
C PRO A 434 9.53 16.25 -25.98
N PRO A 435 8.65 17.16 -25.53
CA PRO A 435 7.22 16.97 -25.64
C PRO A 435 6.77 16.68 -27.07
N MET A 436 5.81 15.78 -27.23
CA MET A 436 5.32 15.38 -28.55
C MET A 436 4.33 16.42 -29.08
N ALA A 437 4.57 16.97 -30.28
CA ALA A 437 3.59 17.83 -30.95
C ALA A 437 2.44 16.99 -31.52
N VAL A 438 1.21 17.29 -31.11
CA VAL A 438 0.00 16.55 -31.49
C VAL A 438 -1.05 17.52 -32.02
N THR A 439 -1.64 17.18 -33.18
CA THR A 439 -2.77 17.93 -33.75
C THR A 439 -4.01 17.05 -33.75
N GLY A 440 -5.11 17.58 -33.22
CA GLY A 440 -6.37 16.84 -33.11
C GLY A 440 -7.56 17.71 -32.73
N VAL A 441 -8.72 17.08 -32.62
CA VAL A 441 -9.98 17.72 -32.20
C VAL A 441 -10.22 17.46 -30.71
N VAL A 442 -10.55 18.51 -29.96
CA VAL A 442 -10.98 18.36 -28.56
C VAL A 442 -12.36 17.70 -28.54
N ARG A 443 -12.48 16.51 -27.97
CA ARG A 443 -13.73 15.72 -27.96
C ARG A 443 -14.51 15.84 -26.66
N ALA A 444 -13.82 15.96 -25.54
CA ALA A 444 -14.43 16.04 -24.23
C ALA A 444 -13.55 16.89 -23.30
N LEU A 445 -14.22 17.57 -22.37
CA LEU A 445 -13.63 18.33 -21.27
C LEU A 445 -14.48 18.02 -20.04
N THR A 446 -13.88 17.51 -18.96
CA THR A 446 -14.56 17.14 -17.73
C THR A 446 -13.77 17.61 -16.51
N ASP A 447 -14.36 17.49 -15.33
CA ASP A 447 -13.69 17.68 -14.04
C ASP A 447 -12.87 16.46 -13.60
N GLY A 448 -12.93 15.36 -14.36
CA GLY A 448 -12.22 14.11 -14.10
C GLY A 448 -12.73 13.33 -12.88
N GLU A 449 -13.92 13.63 -12.38
CA GLU A 449 -14.54 12.86 -11.29
C GLU A 449 -15.26 11.63 -11.85
N TYR A 450 -15.07 10.48 -11.20
CA TYR A 450 -15.85 9.27 -11.49
C TYR A 450 -15.98 8.38 -10.25
N VAL A 451 -16.97 7.49 -10.25
CA VAL A 451 -17.14 6.49 -9.18
C VAL A 451 -16.60 5.16 -9.68
N ILE A 452 -15.74 4.53 -8.88
CA ILE A 452 -15.14 3.25 -9.23
C ILE A 452 -16.20 2.14 -9.19
N SER A 453 -16.34 1.42 -10.31
CA SER A 453 -17.31 0.33 -10.48
C SER A 453 -16.67 -1.07 -10.38
N GLY A 454 -15.35 -1.14 -10.55
CA GLY A 454 -14.52 -2.32 -10.55
C GLY A 454 -14.27 -2.87 -9.15
N PRO A 455 -13.54 -3.98 -9.05
CA PRO A 455 -13.39 -4.76 -7.82
C PRO A 455 -12.56 -4.05 -6.75
N THR A 456 -11.65 -3.17 -7.15
CA THR A 456 -10.78 -2.43 -6.23
C THR A 456 -11.39 -1.06 -5.94
N TYR A 457 -11.51 -0.67 -4.66
CA TYR A 457 -12.10 0.61 -4.23
C TYR A 457 -13.54 0.86 -4.73
N THR A 458 -14.34 -0.20 -4.92
CA THR A 458 -15.72 -0.10 -5.41
C THR A 458 -16.54 0.93 -4.61
N GLY A 459 -17.21 1.82 -5.33
CA GLY A 459 -18.05 2.88 -4.75
C GLY A 459 -17.29 4.13 -4.29
N GLN A 460 -15.95 4.10 -4.25
CA GLN A 460 -15.17 5.30 -3.97
C GLN A 460 -15.16 6.25 -5.16
N ARG A 461 -15.09 7.54 -4.86
CA ARG A 461 -14.94 8.59 -5.88
C ARG A 461 -13.46 8.83 -6.16
N ALA A 462 -13.10 8.78 -7.43
CA ALA A 462 -11.76 9.04 -7.93
C ALA A 462 -11.70 10.39 -8.64
N PHE A 463 -10.50 11.00 -8.65
CA PHE A 463 -10.27 12.36 -9.14
C PHE A 463 -9.01 12.42 -9.99
N MET A 464 -9.17 12.65 -11.29
CA MET A 464 -8.05 12.84 -12.23
C MET A 464 -7.62 14.32 -12.37
N GLY A 465 -8.34 15.22 -11.68
CA GLY A 465 -8.35 16.65 -11.99
C GLY A 465 -9.02 16.91 -13.34
N ARG A 466 -9.02 18.16 -13.80
CA ARG A 466 -9.63 18.48 -15.10
C ARG A 466 -9.04 17.59 -16.17
N THR A 467 -9.91 17.03 -17.01
CA THR A 467 -9.53 16.00 -17.98
C THR A 467 -10.00 16.40 -19.35
N ALA A 468 -9.16 16.17 -20.36
CA ALA A 468 -9.43 16.48 -21.75
C ALA A 468 -9.21 15.25 -22.64
N VAL A 469 -10.03 15.12 -23.70
CA VAL A 469 -9.82 14.13 -24.75
C VAL A 469 -9.40 14.84 -26.03
N LEU A 470 -8.22 14.50 -26.54
CA LEU A 470 -7.74 14.94 -27.86
C LEU A 470 -7.76 13.77 -28.84
N ASP A 471 -8.47 13.92 -29.95
CA ASP A 471 -8.64 12.90 -30.98
C ASP A 471 -7.91 13.31 -32.27
N THR A 472 -6.90 12.54 -32.65
CA THR A 472 -6.09 12.76 -33.86
C THR A 472 -6.63 12.01 -35.08
N GLY A 473 -7.71 11.23 -34.90
CA GLY A 473 -8.20 10.24 -35.87
C GLY A 473 -7.50 8.87 -35.72
N THR A 474 -6.20 8.86 -35.46
CA THR A 474 -5.42 7.64 -35.20
C THR A 474 -5.43 7.24 -33.71
N VAL A 475 -5.41 8.26 -32.83
CA VAL A 475 -5.27 8.12 -31.38
C VAL A 475 -6.30 8.99 -30.68
N LYS A 476 -6.93 8.44 -29.63
CA LYS A 476 -7.65 9.22 -28.62
C LYS A 476 -6.81 9.27 -27.35
N LEU A 477 -6.37 10.47 -26.99
CA LEU A 477 -5.57 10.73 -25.79
C LEU A 477 -6.47 11.22 -24.67
N VAL A 478 -6.45 10.54 -23.52
CA VAL A 478 -7.03 11.03 -22.26
C VAL A 478 -5.93 11.71 -21.48
N ILE A 479 -6.06 13.03 -21.28
CA ILE A 479 -5.03 13.88 -20.68
C ILE A 479 -5.61 14.49 -19.40
N THR A 480 -4.88 14.37 -18.29
CA THR A 480 -5.33 14.69 -16.92
C THR A 480 -4.41 15.72 -16.24
N GLU A 481 -4.91 16.38 -15.20
CA GLU A 481 -4.10 17.30 -14.36
C GLU A 481 -3.33 16.58 -13.27
N HIS A 482 -3.80 15.41 -12.86
CA HIS A 482 -3.16 14.62 -11.81
C HIS A 482 -2.68 13.29 -12.37
N THR A 483 -1.61 12.77 -11.77
CA THR A 483 -1.19 11.39 -11.99
C THR A 483 -2.30 10.46 -11.51
N HIS A 484 -2.59 9.43 -12.30
CA HIS A 484 -3.75 8.59 -12.01
C HIS A 484 -3.56 7.17 -12.52
N GLU A 485 -3.74 6.21 -11.65
CA GLU A 485 -3.68 4.79 -12.00
C GLU A 485 -5.03 4.39 -12.60
N PRO A 486 -5.04 3.60 -13.69
CA PRO A 486 -6.28 3.14 -14.31
C PRO A 486 -6.89 1.97 -13.51
N TRP A 487 -7.43 2.28 -12.32
CA TRP A 487 -8.11 1.32 -11.44
C TRP A 487 -9.44 0.79 -12.00
N ASP A 488 -10.05 1.52 -12.93
CA ASP A 488 -11.43 1.32 -13.36
C ASP A 488 -11.66 1.78 -14.81
N LEU A 489 -12.68 1.25 -15.48
CA LEU A 489 -13.05 1.69 -16.83
C LEU A 489 -13.56 3.14 -16.85
N GLY A 490 -13.99 3.66 -15.70
CA GLY A 490 -14.40 5.05 -15.48
C GLY A 490 -13.35 6.08 -15.91
N VAL A 491 -12.05 5.74 -15.94
CA VAL A 491 -11.01 6.65 -16.49
C VAL A 491 -11.21 6.98 -17.97
N PHE A 492 -11.92 6.11 -18.71
CA PHE A 492 -12.29 6.31 -20.11
C PHE A 492 -13.78 6.63 -20.28
N GLU A 493 -14.65 5.93 -19.54
CA GLU A 493 -16.10 6.06 -19.71
C GLU A 493 -16.60 7.44 -19.23
N SER A 494 -15.99 8.01 -18.18
CA SER A 494 -16.33 9.37 -17.70
C SER A 494 -16.07 10.47 -18.73
N VAL A 495 -15.22 10.19 -19.73
CA VAL A 495 -14.90 11.12 -20.83
C VAL A 495 -15.48 10.67 -22.18
N GLY A 496 -16.45 9.75 -22.15
CA GLY A 496 -17.19 9.30 -23.32
C GLY A 496 -16.42 8.34 -24.25
N ILE A 497 -15.35 7.71 -23.75
CA ILE A 497 -14.61 6.68 -24.48
C ILE A 497 -15.03 5.31 -23.96
N ASP A 498 -15.47 4.43 -24.87
CA ASP A 498 -15.60 3.01 -24.57
C ASP A 498 -14.28 2.29 -24.89
N PRO A 499 -13.48 1.90 -23.86
CA PRO A 499 -12.18 1.28 -24.08
C PRO A 499 -12.30 -0.09 -24.76
N ARG A 500 -13.46 -0.76 -24.66
CA ARG A 500 -13.71 -2.07 -25.28
C ARG A 500 -13.70 -2.01 -26.81
N ARG A 501 -13.89 -0.82 -27.38
CA ARG A 501 -13.92 -0.60 -28.83
C ARG A 501 -12.56 -0.18 -29.40
N ALA A 502 -11.55 -0.03 -28.55
CA ALA A 502 -10.20 0.25 -29.02
C ALA A 502 -9.62 -0.98 -29.74
N ARG A 503 -8.69 -0.74 -30.65
CA ARG A 503 -7.84 -1.82 -31.18
C ARG A 503 -6.64 -2.05 -30.27
N PHE A 504 -6.10 -0.96 -29.73
CA PHE A 504 -5.00 -0.96 -28.77
C PHE A 504 -5.35 -0.06 -27.59
N LEU A 505 -5.17 -0.56 -26.38
CA LEU A 505 -5.25 0.21 -25.13
C LEU A 505 -3.84 0.39 -24.58
N LEU A 506 -3.37 1.62 -24.50
CA LEU A 506 -2.07 1.96 -23.92
C LEU A 506 -2.30 2.56 -22.54
N LEU A 507 -1.94 1.82 -21.50
CA LEU A 507 -2.10 2.25 -20.12
C LEU A 507 -0.74 2.36 -19.44
N LYS A 508 -0.67 3.26 -18.46
CA LYS A 508 0.45 3.41 -17.55
C LYS A 508 0.12 2.75 -16.24
N SER A 509 0.63 1.54 -16.03
CA SER A 509 0.22 0.70 -14.89
C SER A 509 1.13 -0.52 -14.73
N ARG A 510 1.10 -1.07 -13.52
CA ARG A 510 1.59 -2.41 -13.20
C ARG A 510 0.41 -3.30 -12.84
N MET A 511 0.19 -3.59 -11.56
CA MET A 511 -0.73 -4.64 -11.14
C MET A 511 -2.20 -4.22 -11.11
N TYR A 512 -2.48 -2.98 -10.73
CA TYR A 512 -3.83 -2.57 -10.33
C TYR A 512 -4.84 -2.48 -11.47
N CYS A 513 -4.41 -2.24 -12.70
CA CYS A 513 -5.32 -2.22 -13.85
C CYS A 513 -5.75 -3.63 -14.29
N ARG A 514 -4.98 -4.68 -13.93
CA ARG A 514 -5.15 -6.02 -14.50
C ARG A 514 -6.54 -6.61 -14.26
N PRO A 515 -7.12 -6.57 -13.04
CA PRO A 515 -8.46 -7.10 -12.78
C PRO A 515 -9.57 -6.46 -13.63
N VAL A 516 -9.34 -5.25 -14.13
CA VAL A 516 -10.33 -4.48 -14.89
C VAL A 516 -10.11 -4.57 -16.40
N PHE A 517 -8.86 -4.44 -16.85
CA PHE A 517 -8.55 -4.31 -18.26
C PHE A 517 -8.18 -5.64 -18.94
N VAL A 518 -7.66 -6.63 -18.20
CA VAL A 518 -7.40 -7.97 -18.78
C VAL A 518 -8.70 -8.66 -19.23
N PRO A 519 -9.82 -8.63 -18.47
CA PRO A 519 -11.07 -9.26 -18.92
C PRO A 519 -11.64 -8.73 -20.24
N ILE A 520 -11.36 -7.47 -20.58
CA ILE A 520 -11.83 -6.86 -21.84
C ILE A 520 -10.82 -6.99 -22.98
N ALA A 521 -9.58 -7.42 -22.72
CA ALA A 521 -8.53 -7.51 -23.72
C ALA A 521 -8.46 -8.89 -24.41
N ALA A 522 -8.01 -8.92 -25.67
CA ALA A 522 -7.64 -10.14 -26.37
C ALA A 522 -6.28 -10.69 -25.89
N ALA A 523 -5.37 -9.79 -25.53
CA ALA A 523 -4.03 -10.10 -25.05
C ALA A 523 -3.47 -8.94 -24.23
N LEU A 524 -2.49 -9.26 -23.38
CA LEU A 524 -1.70 -8.32 -22.61
C LEU A 524 -0.24 -8.37 -23.08
N VAL A 525 0.35 -7.21 -23.30
CA VAL A 525 1.79 -7.04 -23.57
C VAL A 525 2.35 -6.00 -22.61
N GLU A 526 3.33 -6.39 -21.81
CA GLU A 526 4.06 -5.46 -20.96
C GLU A 526 5.07 -4.67 -21.80
N CYS A 527 5.22 -3.38 -21.50
CA CYS A 527 6.07 -2.45 -22.21
C CYS A 527 6.92 -1.69 -21.19
N ASP A 528 8.22 -1.56 -21.48
CA ASP A 528 9.18 -0.86 -20.63
C ASP A 528 9.59 0.46 -21.30
N SER A 529 8.85 1.53 -21.00
CA SER A 529 9.31 2.88 -21.34
C SER A 529 10.49 3.27 -20.46
N ARG A 530 11.27 4.27 -20.91
CA ARG A 530 12.41 4.79 -20.15
C ARG A 530 11.94 5.81 -19.11
N GLY A 531 10.95 5.47 -18.29
CA GLY A 531 10.44 6.31 -17.22
C GLY A 531 11.06 5.99 -15.85
N VAL A 532 10.73 6.80 -14.84
CA VAL A 532 11.32 6.71 -13.49
C VAL A 532 10.88 5.46 -12.72
N THR A 533 9.94 4.71 -13.28
CA THR A 533 9.51 3.42 -12.77
C THR A 533 9.93 2.28 -13.69
N SER A 534 10.97 2.43 -14.49
CA SER A 534 11.48 1.32 -15.30
C SER A 534 11.99 0.17 -14.42
N SER A 535 11.93 -1.05 -14.97
CA SER A 535 12.59 -2.21 -14.38
C SER A 535 14.05 -2.35 -14.83
N ASP A 536 14.50 -1.55 -15.80
CA ASP A 536 15.92 -1.45 -16.13
C ASP A 536 16.66 -0.60 -15.10
N TYR A 537 17.19 -1.26 -14.06
CA TYR A 537 18.00 -0.60 -13.04
C TYR A 537 19.29 0.02 -13.59
N GLY A 538 19.71 -0.31 -14.82
CA GLY A 538 20.81 0.36 -15.50
C GLY A 538 20.49 1.83 -15.87
N LEU A 539 19.23 2.25 -15.81
CA LEU A 539 18.82 3.64 -16.00
C LEU A 539 19.09 4.52 -14.77
N PHE A 540 19.28 3.92 -13.60
CA PHE A 540 19.37 4.64 -12.33
C PHE A 540 20.78 4.61 -11.75
N ALA A 541 21.22 5.74 -11.23
CA ALA A 541 22.49 5.86 -10.54
C ALA A 541 22.30 5.64 -9.03
N PHE A 542 22.33 4.37 -8.60
CA PHE A 542 22.33 4.01 -7.17
C PHE A 542 23.66 4.38 -6.52
N LYS A 543 23.66 5.44 -5.70
CA LYS A 543 24.85 5.98 -5.01
C LYS A 543 24.94 5.51 -3.56
N HIS A 544 23.82 5.27 -2.90
CA HIS A 544 23.74 5.01 -1.47
C HIS A 544 23.53 3.53 -1.15
N VAL A 545 22.96 2.74 -2.07
CA VAL A 545 22.78 1.30 -1.89
C VAL A 545 24.09 0.60 -1.50
N LYS A 546 24.06 -0.14 -0.39
CA LYS A 546 25.18 -0.96 0.09
C LYS A 546 25.42 -2.12 -0.87
N ARG A 547 26.67 -2.25 -1.31
CA ARG A 547 27.12 -3.29 -2.26
C ARG A 547 28.09 -4.27 -1.58
N PRO A 548 28.13 -5.55 -1.98
CA PRO A 548 27.43 -6.12 -3.13
C PRO A 548 25.95 -6.40 -2.86
N VAL A 549 25.09 -6.14 -3.84
CA VAL A 549 23.64 -6.42 -3.79
C VAL A 549 23.15 -7.02 -5.10
N TYR A 550 22.32 -8.06 -5.06
CA TYR A 550 21.75 -8.65 -6.26
C TYR A 550 20.45 -7.91 -6.67
N PRO A 551 20.17 -7.64 -7.96
CA PRO A 551 20.89 -8.06 -9.16
C PRO A 551 21.97 -7.08 -9.67
N LEU A 552 22.19 -5.93 -9.01
CA LEU A 552 23.21 -4.95 -9.42
C LEU A 552 24.63 -5.56 -9.46
N ASP A 553 24.91 -6.47 -8.54
CA ASP A 553 26.12 -7.27 -8.40
C ASP A 553 25.77 -8.76 -8.50
N ARG A 554 25.93 -9.36 -9.69
CA ARG A 554 25.55 -10.76 -9.94
C ARG A 554 26.36 -11.78 -9.13
N GLN A 555 27.54 -11.39 -8.67
CA GLN A 555 28.44 -12.17 -7.83
C GLN A 555 28.09 -12.13 -6.33
N THR A 556 27.04 -11.40 -5.95
CA THR A 556 26.62 -11.28 -4.54
C THR A 556 26.41 -12.66 -3.93
N LYS A 557 27.00 -12.86 -2.76
CA LYS A 557 26.78 -14.03 -1.92
C LYS A 557 26.14 -13.55 -0.63
N TRP A 558 25.19 -14.31 -0.13
CA TRP A 558 24.62 -14.07 1.17
C TRP A 558 24.90 -15.25 2.07
N THR A 559 25.45 -14.95 3.24
CA THR A 559 25.47 -15.86 4.37
C THR A 559 24.69 -15.14 5.43
N SER A 560 23.62 -15.77 5.91
CA SER A 560 22.88 -15.18 7.00
C SER A 560 23.76 -15.08 8.24
N THR A 561 23.87 -13.87 8.77
CA THR A 561 24.51 -13.59 10.05
C THR A 561 23.42 -13.06 10.98
N ASN A 562 23.53 -13.41 12.27
CA ASN A 562 22.56 -13.01 13.28
C ASN A 562 22.41 -11.50 13.41
#